data_AF-A0A2K0U9J2-F1
#
_entry.id   AF-A0A2K0U9J2-F1
#
_cell.length_a   1.000
_cell.length_b   1.000
_cell.length_c   1.000
_cell.angle_alpha   90.00
_cell.angle_beta   90.00
_cell.angle_gamma   90.00
#
_symmetry.space_group_name_H-M   'P 1'
#
loop_
_entity.id
_entity.type
_entity.pdbx_description
1 polymer ?
#
loop_
_entity_poly.entity_id
_entity_poly.type
_entity_poly.pdbx_seq_one_letter_code
_entity_poly.pdbx_strand_id
1 'polypeptide(L)'
;MDEQLQFVPFTSEIELPFYSALFSSKLDYDKLDDSARGILGVYEPRDVDPDASSKLQILGSALTNTECVLDIETNQREYYELTCDTVLL
;
A
#
# COMPACT_ATOMS: atom_id res chain seq x y z
N MET A 1 30.70 -23.54 3.12
CA MET A 1 29.53 -23.28 2.26
C MET A 1 29.07 -21.90 2.62
N ASP A 2 29.46 -20.90 1.84
CA ASP A 2 28.95 -19.54 1.97
C ASP A 2 27.58 -19.50 1.31
N GLU A 3 26.54 -19.63 2.12
CA GLU A 3 25.17 -19.49 1.64
C GLU A 3 24.95 -18.02 1.29
N GLN A 4 24.65 -17.75 0.01
CA GLN A 4 24.54 -16.39 -0.48
C GLN A 4 23.26 -15.73 0.03
N LEU A 5 23.37 -14.50 0.54
CA LEU A 5 22.25 -13.73 1.09
C LEU A 5 21.08 -13.68 0.09
N GLN A 6 19.90 -14.13 0.52
CA GLN A 6 18.68 -14.15 -0.29
C GLN A 6 17.70 -13.09 0.22
N PHE A 7 16.97 -12.47 -0.71
CA PHE A 7 15.92 -11.49 -0.44
C PHE A 7 14.61 -11.99 -1.05
N VAL A 8 13.51 -11.72 -0.36
CA VAL A 8 12.15 -12.06 -0.80
C VAL A 8 11.29 -10.80 -0.83
N PRO A 9 10.46 -10.60 -1.87
CA PRO A 9 9.53 -9.48 -1.92
C PRO A 9 8.34 -9.69 -0.97
N PHE A 10 7.59 -8.62 -0.71
CA PHE A 10 6.30 -8.73 -0.02
C PHE A 10 5.15 -8.96 -1.01
N THR A 11 4.07 -9.56 -0.53
CA THR A 11 2.82 -9.68 -1.30
C THR A 11 1.85 -8.58 -0.91
N SER A 12 1.19 -7.94 -1.88
CA SER A 12 0.15 -6.93 -1.62
C SER A 12 -1.25 -7.54 -1.65
N GLU A 13 -2.08 -7.16 -0.69
CA GLU A 13 -3.51 -7.49 -0.66
C GLU A 13 -4.32 -6.22 -0.52
N ILE A 14 -5.20 -5.97 -1.50
CA ILE A 14 -6.00 -4.75 -1.59
C ILE A 14 -7.46 -5.13 -1.46
N GLU A 15 -8.15 -4.55 -0.49
CA GLU A 15 -9.57 -4.78 -0.31
C GLU A 15 -10.39 -4.15 -1.45
N LEU A 16 -11.40 -4.87 -1.96
CA LEU A 16 -12.26 -4.36 -3.02
C LEU A 16 -12.89 -2.97 -2.72
N PRO A 17 -13.37 -2.68 -1.49
CA PRO A 17 -13.85 -1.35 -1.12
C PRO A 17 -12.87 -0.20 -1.38
N PHE A 18 -11.56 -0.45 -1.36
CA PHE A 18 -10.54 0.56 -1.66
C PHE A 18 -10.71 1.11 -3.08
N TYR A 19 -10.94 0.24 -4.07
CA TYR A 19 -11.10 0.66 -5.46
C TYR A 19 -12.31 1.57 -5.65
N SER A 20 -13.43 1.25 -4.99
CA SER A 20 -14.63 2.09 -5.01
C SER A 20 -14.38 3.45 -4.37
N ALA A 21 -13.67 3.48 -3.23
CA ALA A 21 -13.32 4.73 -2.56
C ALA A 21 -12.35 5.58 -3.41
N LEU A 22 -11.37 4.94 -4.05
CA LEU A 22 -10.38 5.62 -4.90
C LEU A 22 -11.05 6.23 -6.12
N PHE A 23 -11.95 5.47 -6.75
CA PHE A 23 -12.71 5.94 -7.92
C PHE A 23 -13.60 7.15 -7.59
N SER A 24 -14.36 7.08 -6.50
CA SER A 24 -15.18 8.23 -6.04
C SER A 24 -14.31 9.44 -5.73
N SER A 25 -13.19 9.24 -5.04
CA SER A 25 -12.28 10.36 -4.71
C SER A 25 -11.69 11.02 -5.95
N LYS A 26 -11.37 10.25 -6.99
CA LYS A 26 -10.87 10.77 -8.27
C LYS A 26 -11.90 11.59 -9.05
N LEU A 27 -13.15 11.16 -9.02
CA LEU A 27 -14.26 11.90 -9.65
C LEU A 27 -14.54 13.20 -8.91
N ASP A 28 -14.58 13.15 -7.58
CA ASP A 28 -15.06 14.26 -6.76
C ASP A 28 -13.98 15.33 -6.52
N TYR A 29 -12.72 14.94 -6.39
CA TYR A 29 -11.64 15.83 -5.95
C TYR A 29 -10.52 16.02 -6.97
N ASP A 30 -10.10 14.94 -7.67
CA ASP A 30 -8.92 15.00 -8.53
C ASP A 30 -9.23 15.43 -9.97
N LYS A 31 -10.51 15.55 -10.35
CA LYS A 31 -10.91 15.83 -11.74
C LYS A 31 -10.28 14.84 -12.73
N LEU A 32 -10.14 13.58 -12.31
CA LEU A 32 -9.51 12.49 -13.07
C LEU A 32 -8.01 12.67 -13.33
N ASP A 33 -7.32 13.44 -12.50
CA ASP A 33 -5.87 13.57 -12.55
C ASP A 33 -5.18 12.22 -12.29
N ASP A 34 -4.04 12.01 -12.92
CA ASP A 34 -3.22 10.80 -12.78
C ASP A 34 -2.22 10.90 -11.61
N SER A 35 -2.24 12.01 -10.87
CA SER A 35 -1.41 12.22 -9.69
C SER A 35 -1.42 11.04 -8.73
N ALA A 36 -0.22 10.69 -8.28
CA ALA A 36 -0.02 9.75 -7.19
C ALA A 36 -0.69 10.31 -5.94
N ARG A 37 -1.46 9.45 -5.25
CA ARG A 37 -2.00 9.77 -3.93
C ARG A 37 -1.31 8.91 -2.89
N GLY A 38 -0.88 9.55 -1.80
CA GLY A 38 -0.41 8.84 -0.62
C GLY A 38 -1.55 8.02 -0.02
N ILE A 39 -1.29 6.74 0.23
CA ILE A 39 -2.23 5.84 0.89
C ILE A 39 -1.58 5.18 2.10
N LEU A 40 -2.42 4.71 3.01
CA LEU A 40 -2.00 3.99 4.20
C LEU A 40 -1.98 2.48 3.96
N GLY A 41 -0.81 1.87 4.08
CA GLY A 41 -0.63 0.43 4.11
C GLY A 41 -0.35 -0.09 5.52
N VAL A 42 -0.76 -1.33 5.78
CA VAL A 42 -0.35 -2.08 6.98
C VAL A 42 0.66 -3.15 6.56
N TYR A 43 1.87 -3.08 7.11
CA TYR A 43 2.90 -4.07 6.86
C TYR A 43 2.86 -5.15 7.94
N GLU A 44 2.69 -6.40 7.52
CA GLU A 44 2.64 -7.57 8.39
C GLU A 44 3.81 -8.52 8.08
N PRO A 45 4.86 -8.55 8.91
CA PRO A 45 5.86 -9.62 8.86
C PRO A 45 5.26 -10.93 9.39
N ARG A 46 5.59 -12.05 8.74
CA ARG A 46 5.06 -13.38 9.05
C ARG A 46 6.19 -14.39 9.08
N ASP A 47 6.24 -15.21 10.14
CA ASP A 47 7.17 -16.33 10.24
C ASP A 47 6.63 -17.56 9.50
N VAL A 48 6.50 -17.43 8.18
CA VAL A 48 6.02 -18.48 7.25
C VAL A 48 7.05 -18.69 6.14
N ASP A 49 6.69 -19.44 5.08
CA ASP A 49 7.55 -19.61 3.92
C ASP A 49 8.11 -18.27 3.42
N PRO A 50 9.38 -18.21 2.96
CA PRO A 50 10.02 -16.96 2.54
C PRO A 50 9.18 -16.15 1.53
N ASP A 51 8.52 -16.84 0.61
CA ASP A 51 7.64 -16.23 -0.41
C ASP A 51 6.38 -15.56 0.17
N ALA A 52 5.98 -15.91 1.39
CA ALA A 52 4.83 -15.36 2.11
C ALA A 52 5.24 -14.63 3.41
N SER A 53 6.53 -14.41 3.62
CA SER A 53 7.11 -13.89 4.87
C SER A 53 6.72 -12.44 5.17
N SER A 54 6.24 -11.71 4.17
CA SER A 54 5.91 -10.29 4.30
C SER A 54 4.66 -9.96 3.50
N LYS A 55 3.71 -9.26 4.11
CA LYS A 55 2.46 -8.87 3.46
C LYS A 55 2.19 -7.38 3.67
N LEU A 56 1.80 -6.70 2.59
CA LEU A 56 1.27 -5.35 2.61
C LEU A 56 -0.25 -5.40 2.43
N GLN A 57 -1.01 -4.84 3.38
CA GLN A 57 -2.46 -4.75 3.29
C GLN A 57 -2.93 -3.31 3.05
N ILE A 58 -3.81 -3.13 2.07
CA ILE A 58 -4.46 -1.87 1.77
C ILE A 58 -5.95 -2.03 2.05
N LEU A 59 -6.42 -1.33 3.07
CA LEU A 59 -7.81 -1.38 3.53
C LEU A 59 -8.69 -0.40 2.73
N GLY A 60 -10.01 -0.61 2.77
CA GLY A 60 -10.97 0.31 2.14
C GLY A 60 -10.89 1.77 2.63
N SER A 61 -10.40 1.97 3.85
CA SER A 61 -10.19 3.28 4.48
C SER A 61 -8.78 3.85 4.30
N ALA A 62 -7.95 3.25 3.43
CA ALA A 62 -6.55 3.62 3.25
C ALA A 62 -6.33 5.00 2.59
N LEU A 63 -7.37 5.62 2.02
CA LEU A 63 -7.28 6.95 1.43
C LEU A 63 -7.25 8.02 2.54
N THR A 64 -6.10 8.65 2.72
CA THR A 64 -5.95 9.77 3.66
C THR A 64 -5.98 11.10 2.89
N ASN A 65 -6.83 12.05 3.30
CA ASN A 65 -6.87 13.41 2.76
C ASN A 65 -5.71 14.30 3.26
N THR A 66 -4.86 13.76 4.13
CA THR A 66 -3.77 14.49 4.76
C THR A 66 -2.52 14.27 3.93
N GLU A 67 -1.85 15.35 3.52
CA GLU A 67 -0.39 15.32 3.27
C GLU A 67 0.26 14.88 4.58
N CYS A 68 0.41 13.57 4.76
CA CYS A 68 0.83 13.01 6.04
C CYS A 68 2.32 13.29 6.23
N VAL A 69 2.60 14.19 7.18
CA VAL A 69 3.89 14.36 7.81
C VAL A 69 4.31 13.01 8.40
N LEU A 70 5.58 12.64 8.20
CA LEU A 70 6.19 11.38 8.64
C LEU A 70 6.12 11.25 10.17
N ASP A 71 5.01 10.76 10.70
CA ASP A 71 4.91 10.40 12.12
C ASP A 71 5.55 9.03 12.31
N ILE A 72 6.85 9.08 12.59
CA ILE A 72 7.76 7.96 12.91
C ILE A 72 7.36 7.21 14.21
N GLU A 73 6.22 7.56 14.84
CA GLU A 73 5.79 7.01 16.12
C GLU A 73 4.74 5.88 16.00
N THR A 74 4.25 5.53 14.80
CA THR A 74 3.31 4.40 14.61
C THR A 74 4.00 3.19 14.00
N ASN A 75 4.46 2.29 14.86
CA ASN A 75 5.33 1.12 14.64
C ASN A 75 4.87 0.01 13.63
N GLN A 76 3.93 0.26 12.72
CA GLN A 76 3.38 -0.74 11.79
C GLN A 76 2.76 -0.17 10.49
N ARG A 77 2.77 1.16 10.28
CA ARG A 77 2.07 1.80 9.15
C ARG A 77 3.09 2.38 8.18
N GLU A 78 3.19 1.76 7.02
CA GLU A 78 4.04 2.23 5.93
C GLU A 78 3.17 2.93 4.89
N TYR A 79 3.63 4.08 4.42
CA TYR A 79 2.96 4.90 3.43
C TYR A 79 3.44 4.51 2.03
N TYR A 80 2.49 4.35 1.11
CA TYR A 80 2.78 3.97 -0.28
C TYR A 80 2.11 4.95 -1.24
N GLU A 81 2.80 5.31 -2.32
CA GLU A 81 2.21 6.05 -3.43
C GLU A 81 1.64 5.06 -4.44
N LEU A 82 0.32 5.12 -4.67
CA LEU A 82 -0.31 4.40 -5.77
C LEU A 82 -0.73 5.40 -6.85
N THR A 83 -0.09 5.28 -8.01
CA THR A 83 -0.60 5.82 -9.27
C THR A 83 -1.68 4.88 -9.81
N CYS A 84 -2.70 5.44 -10.47
CA CYS A 84 -3.78 4.62 -11.03
C CYS A 84 -3.32 3.63 -12.12
N ASP A 85 -2.18 3.89 -12.73
CA ASP A 85 -1.58 2.99 -13.72
C ASP A 85 -0.97 1.73 -13.06
N THR A 86 -0.71 1.75 -11.75
CA THR A 86 -0.16 0.61 -10.99
C THR A 86 -1.27 -0.34 -10.52
N VAL A 87 -2.54 0.04 -10.66
CA VAL A 87 -3.70 -0.75 -10.24
C VAL A 87 -4.22 -1.66 -11.37
N LEU A 88 -3.66 -1.58 -12.57
CA LEU A 88 -4.01 -2.46 -13.69
C LEU A 88 -2.88 -3.46 -13.97
N LEU A 89 -3.08 -4.67 -13.43
CA LEU A 89 -2.42 -5.96 -13.73
C LEU A 89 -1.07 -6.25 -13.04
#